data_AF-A0A496LMN5-F1
#
_entry.id   AF-A0A496LMN5-F1
#
_cell.length_a   1.000
_cell.length_b   1.000
_cell.length_c   1.000
_cell.angle_alpha   90.00
_cell.angle_beta   90.00
_cell.angle_gamma   90.00
#
_symmetry.space_group_name_H-M   'P 1'
#
loop_
_entity.id
_entity.type
_entity.pdbx_description
1 polymer ?
#
loop_
_entity_poly.entity_id
_entity_poly.type
_entity_poly.pdbx_seq_one_letter_code
_entity_poly.pdbx_strand_id
1 'polypeptide(L)'
;HLMNVSQSATQKDLDFIVASLQNSHAVRLAVLLTHADVLKQGELNEVAAYAKKSVEERTRGLGVGAEFFAVSAKSYFEGGQNSGVEEFKQYLYETLFGQNSQKSRLGIEAYKKELGRVCAQFAADTQSEILKLTGSNLSLSQKLSELNEQKAALASRLEDVRDAVKEELERLDTAKTAASYELGLRSLAQTLKQRVADDVNYAASKKQKIDPQRLSRIAQTTIKDGVIVLMRQNRNEIVRQIAACAQNIALKFGEFEGKTAAAEVFSINDYLNSKGISLECAQVADAVTSAANSGAQGVSEAAKVAAEEFLGAQRIKNFVFELSEFEKSEFKKQIEAALKDKEKALAISEEALKIELAQLAKTSGRDSRELERLNSQSEAINAINLELQSV
;
A
#
# COMPACT_ATOMS: atom_id res chain seq x y z
N HIS A 1 -36.38 30.40 65.29
CA HIS A 1 -36.33 30.61 66.75
C HIS A 1 -37.64 30.18 67.36
N LEU A 2 -37.63 29.47 68.48
CA LEU A 2 -38.84 29.03 69.17
C LEU A 2 -39.03 29.90 70.42
N MET A 3 -40.22 30.45 70.63
CA MET A 3 -40.59 31.17 71.85
C MET A 3 -41.89 30.57 72.38
N ASN A 4 -42.02 30.40 73.70
CA ASN A 4 -43.31 30.03 74.28
C ASN A 4 -44.26 31.22 74.17
N VAL A 5 -45.50 31.01 73.72
CA VAL A 5 -46.49 32.08 73.57
C VAL A 5 -46.72 32.87 74.87
N SER A 6 -46.69 32.21 76.03
CA SER A 6 -46.85 32.84 77.35
C SER A 6 -45.61 33.60 77.83
N GLN A 7 -44.48 33.46 77.14
CA GLN A 7 -43.20 34.12 77.44
C GLN A 7 -42.59 34.69 76.16
N SER A 8 -43.41 35.35 75.36
CA SER A 8 -43.00 35.88 74.06
C SER A 8 -42.05 37.08 74.20
N ALA A 9 -41.03 37.13 73.34
CA ALA A 9 -40.08 38.25 73.22
C ALA A 9 -39.33 38.62 74.53
N THR A 10 -38.81 37.61 75.24
CA THR A 10 -37.93 37.88 76.39
C THR A 10 -36.66 38.62 75.97
N GLN A 11 -36.06 39.39 76.88
CA GLN A 11 -34.82 40.12 76.59
C GLN A 11 -33.70 39.17 76.12
N LYS A 12 -33.61 37.97 76.72
CA LYS A 12 -32.62 36.94 76.31
C LYS A 12 -32.88 36.43 74.89
N ASP A 13 -34.15 36.19 74.52
CA ASP A 13 -34.50 35.77 73.16
C ASP A 13 -34.17 36.84 72.13
N LEU A 14 -34.49 38.11 72.44
CA LEU A 14 -34.20 39.24 71.56
C LEU A 14 -32.68 39.44 71.39
N ASP A 15 -31.92 39.39 72.48
CA ASP A 15 -30.46 39.50 72.44
C ASP A 15 -29.83 38.34 71.65
N PHE A 16 -30.35 37.12 71.81
CA PHE A 16 -29.92 35.95 71.05
C PHE A 16 -30.22 36.09 69.55
N ILE A 17 -31.43 36.55 69.18
CA ILE A 17 -31.81 36.78 67.78
C ILE A 17 -30.89 37.82 67.15
N VAL A 18 -30.67 38.96 67.82
CA VAL A 18 -29.81 40.04 67.30
C VAL A 18 -28.37 39.54 67.14
N ALA A 19 -27.81 38.90 68.17
CA ALA A 19 -26.45 38.38 68.12
C ALA A 19 -26.27 37.31 67.02
N SER A 20 -27.28 36.45 66.83
CA SER A 20 -27.26 35.43 65.78
C SER A 20 -27.34 36.03 64.38
N LEU A 21 -28.17 37.05 64.17
CA LEU A 21 -28.31 37.72 62.87
C LEU A 21 -27.12 38.61 62.53
N GLN A 22 -26.51 39.28 63.51
CA GLN A 22 -25.32 40.11 63.29
C GLN A 22 -24.08 39.30 62.87
N ASN A 23 -23.97 38.07 63.39
CA ASN A 23 -22.82 37.19 63.16
C ASN A 23 -23.10 36.11 62.10
N SER A 24 -24.23 36.17 61.40
CA SER A 24 -24.57 35.19 60.36
C SER A 24 -24.93 35.86 59.04
N HIS A 25 -24.80 35.10 57.95
CA HIS A 25 -25.31 35.48 56.63
C HIS A 25 -26.80 35.11 56.46
N ALA A 26 -27.57 35.11 57.54
CA ALA A 26 -28.98 34.73 57.50
C ALA A 26 -29.82 35.80 56.80
N VAL A 27 -30.52 35.41 55.74
CA VAL A 27 -31.33 36.33 54.91
C VAL A 27 -32.81 36.33 55.35
N ARG A 28 -33.24 35.29 56.09
CA ARG A 28 -34.60 35.16 56.64
C ARG A 28 -34.57 34.53 58.04
N LEU A 29 -35.47 34.99 58.89
CA LEU A 29 -35.71 34.44 60.22
C LEU A 29 -37.14 33.91 60.29
N ALA A 30 -37.32 32.67 60.74
CA ALA A 30 -38.64 32.17 61.14
C ALA A 30 -38.72 32.13 62.67
N VAL A 31 -39.77 32.72 63.23
CA VAL A 31 -40.08 32.72 64.66
C VAL A 31 -41.35 31.93 64.88
N LEU A 32 -41.29 30.90 65.73
CA LEU A 32 -42.45 30.09 66.08
C LEU A 32 -42.84 30.39 67.53
N LEU A 33 -44.09 30.81 67.71
CA LEU A 33 -44.74 30.94 69.01
C LEU A 33 -45.36 29.59 69.38
N THR A 34 -44.69 28.85 70.24
CA THR A 34 -45.08 27.49 70.65
C THR A 34 -46.16 27.52 71.73
N HIS A 35 -46.89 26.41 71.89
CA HIS A 35 -48.01 26.28 72.83
C HIS A 35 -49.20 27.20 72.53
N ALA A 36 -49.45 27.47 71.25
CA ALA A 36 -50.56 28.33 70.82
C ALA A 36 -51.95 27.85 71.31
N ASP A 37 -52.10 26.59 71.69
CA ASP A 37 -53.33 25.99 72.24
C ASP A 37 -53.72 26.52 73.63
N VAL A 38 -52.79 27.17 74.35
CA VAL A 38 -53.01 27.67 75.72
C VAL A 38 -53.76 29.01 75.74
N LEU A 39 -53.81 29.73 74.62
CA LEU A 39 -54.45 31.05 74.50
C LEU A 39 -55.67 31.02 73.57
N LYS A 40 -56.61 31.95 73.78
CA LYS A 40 -57.71 32.17 72.84
C LYS A 40 -57.22 32.93 71.60
N GLN A 41 -57.89 32.76 70.46
CA GLN A 41 -57.48 33.35 69.18
C GLN A 41 -57.21 34.88 69.24
N GLY A 42 -58.04 35.63 69.97
CA GLY A 42 -57.85 37.08 70.13
C GLY A 42 -56.56 37.43 70.90
N GLU A 43 -56.28 36.71 71.99
CA GLU A 43 -55.08 36.88 72.82
C GLU A 43 -53.82 36.43 72.06
N LEU A 44 -53.92 35.35 71.30
CA LEU A 44 -52.84 34.85 70.45
C LEU A 44 -52.43 35.89 69.39
N ASN A 45 -53.40 36.59 68.80
CA ASN A 45 -53.15 37.66 67.83
C ASN A 45 -52.44 38.87 68.47
N GLU A 46 -52.83 39.25 69.69
CA GLU A 46 -52.17 40.35 70.43
C GLU A 46 -50.71 39.98 70.79
N VAL A 47 -50.49 38.77 71.29
CA VAL A 47 -49.15 38.28 71.63
C VAL A 47 -48.29 38.16 70.38
N ALA A 48 -48.83 37.66 69.28
CA ALA A 48 -48.12 37.59 68.00
C ALA A 48 -47.77 38.98 67.46
N ALA A 49 -48.67 39.95 67.57
CA ALA A 49 -48.41 41.34 67.16
C ALA A 49 -47.32 41.98 68.03
N TYR A 50 -47.33 41.74 69.34
CA TYR A 50 -46.28 42.22 70.26
C TYR A 50 -44.92 41.58 69.94
N ALA A 51 -44.87 40.26 69.77
CA ALA A 51 -43.65 39.55 69.43
C ALA A 51 -43.08 40.01 68.09
N LYS A 52 -43.95 40.17 67.08
CA LYS A 52 -43.59 40.69 65.76
C LYS A 52 -42.97 42.07 65.86
N LYS A 53 -43.67 43.02 66.50
CA LYS A 53 -43.18 44.39 66.68
C LYS A 53 -41.83 44.42 67.41
N SER A 54 -41.69 43.65 68.48
CA SER A 54 -40.48 43.62 69.32
C SER A 54 -39.27 43.08 68.56
N VAL A 55 -39.45 42.01 67.79
CA VAL A 55 -38.39 41.44 66.96
C VAL A 55 -38.06 42.38 65.79
N GLU A 56 -39.06 42.90 65.07
CA GLU A 56 -38.85 43.81 63.93
C GLU A 56 -38.15 45.12 64.34
N GLU A 57 -38.47 45.69 65.50
CA GLU A 57 -37.78 46.88 66.01
C GLU A 57 -36.29 46.61 66.27
N ARG A 58 -35.96 45.41 66.79
CA ARG A 58 -34.59 45.01 67.09
C ARG A 58 -33.81 44.56 65.85
N THR A 59 -34.48 44.06 64.81
CA THR A 59 -33.84 43.58 63.58
C THR A 59 -33.88 44.58 62.41
N ARG A 60 -34.57 45.72 62.56
CA ARG A 60 -34.74 46.75 61.50
C ARG A 60 -33.44 47.16 60.80
N GLY A 61 -32.35 47.30 61.55
CA GLY A 61 -31.04 47.69 61.01
C GLY A 61 -30.26 46.56 60.35
N LEU A 62 -30.74 45.31 60.42
CA LEU A 62 -30.05 44.12 59.90
C LEU A 62 -30.55 43.68 58.52
N GLY A 63 -31.65 44.26 58.03
CA GLY A 63 -32.19 43.95 56.69
C GLY A 63 -32.74 42.52 56.55
N VAL A 64 -33.05 41.84 57.66
CA VAL A 64 -33.55 40.45 57.67
C VAL A 64 -35.07 40.44 57.85
N GLY A 65 -35.78 39.80 56.91
CA GLY A 65 -37.22 39.55 57.04
C GLY A 65 -37.50 38.47 58.08
N ALA A 66 -38.42 38.75 59.01
CA ALA A 66 -38.86 37.81 60.04
C ALA A 66 -40.31 37.37 59.79
N GLU A 67 -40.52 36.06 59.68
CA GLU A 67 -41.85 35.45 59.54
C GLU A 67 -42.26 34.79 60.85
N PHE A 68 -43.54 34.93 61.20
CA PHE A 68 -44.07 34.50 62.50
C PHE A 68 -45.15 33.44 62.31
N PHE A 69 -45.05 32.37 63.10
CA PHE A 69 -46.00 31.26 63.07
C PHE A 69 -46.44 30.94 64.49
N ALA A 70 -47.74 30.91 64.73
CA ALA A 70 -48.28 30.38 65.98
C ALA A 70 -48.49 28.87 65.82
N VAL A 71 -47.86 28.08 66.67
CA VAL A 71 -47.81 26.62 66.50
C VAL A 71 -48.13 25.90 67.81
N SER A 72 -49.02 24.90 67.73
CA SER A 72 -49.25 23.94 68.80
C SER A 72 -48.91 22.52 68.33
N ALA A 73 -47.76 22.03 68.77
CA ALA A 73 -47.36 20.65 68.51
C ALA A 73 -48.34 19.65 69.13
N LYS A 74 -48.85 19.94 70.35
CA LYS A 74 -49.83 19.10 71.04
C LYS A 74 -51.12 18.97 70.24
N SER A 75 -51.72 20.10 69.86
CA SER A 75 -52.94 20.12 69.04
C SER A 75 -52.76 19.39 67.71
N TYR A 76 -51.59 19.54 67.08
CA TYR A 76 -51.27 18.81 65.84
C TYR A 76 -51.25 17.29 66.04
N PHE A 77 -50.57 16.78 67.06
CA PHE A 77 -50.49 15.34 67.33
C PHE A 77 -51.83 14.73 67.80
N GLU A 78 -52.68 15.53 68.44
CA GLU A 78 -54.02 15.13 68.87
C GLU A 78 -55.07 15.20 67.74
N GLY A 79 -54.68 15.59 66.52
CA GLY A 79 -55.56 15.68 65.36
C GLY A 79 -56.46 16.93 65.34
N GLY A 80 -56.10 17.96 66.11
CA GLY A 80 -56.79 19.24 66.14
C GLY A 80 -56.64 20.02 64.82
N GLN A 81 -57.72 20.69 64.41
CA GLN A 81 -57.69 21.64 63.30
C GLN A 81 -57.00 22.95 63.74
N ASN A 82 -56.28 23.61 62.82
CA ASN A 82 -55.60 24.90 63.03
C ASN A 82 -54.44 24.92 64.06
N SER A 83 -53.64 23.84 64.11
CA SER A 83 -52.43 23.79 64.95
C SER A 83 -51.25 24.65 64.47
N GLY A 84 -51.33 25.25 63.27
CA GLY A 84 -50.28 26.07 62.64
C GLY A 84 -49.06 25.28 62.12
N VAL A 85 -48.97 23.97 62.40
CA VAL A 85 -47.84 23.12 61.97
C VAL A 85 -47.80 22.95 60.44
N GLU A 86 -48.96 22.73 59.80
CA GLU A 86 -49.01 22.52 58.34
C GLU A 86 -48.70 23.80 57.55
N GLU A 87 -49.13 24.96 58.05
CA GLU A 87 -48.76 26.27 57.47
C GLU A 87 -47.25 26.50 57.55
N PHE A 88 -46.63 26.21 58.70
CA PHE A 88 -45.18 26.32 58.86
C PHE A 88 -44.41 25.32 57.98
N LYS A 89 -44.90 24.07 57.85
CA LYS A 89 -44.31 23.08 56.93
C LYS A 89 -44.34 23.58 55.49
N GLN A 90 -45.49 24.09 55.03
CA GLN A 90 -45.62 24.63 53.68
C GLN A 90 -44.65 25.80 53.44
N TYR A 91 -44.50 26.68 54.43
CA TYR A 91 -43.52 27.77 54.38
C TYR A 91 -42.08 27.26 54.23
N LEU A 92 -41.70 26.21 54.98
CA LEU A 92 -40.37 25.62 54.86
C LEU A 92 -40.14 25.01 53.47
N TYR A 93 -41.11 24.26 52.94
CA TYR A 93 -41.01 23.70 51.59
C TYR A 93 -40.85 24.80 50.54
N GLU A 94 -41.69 25.84 50.57
CA GLU A 94 -41.62 26.95 49.60
C GLU A 94 -40.31 27.75 49.75
N THR A 95 -39.84 27.97 50.97
CA THR A 95 -38.60 28.73 51.22
C THR A 95 -37.35 27.95 50.80
N LEU A 96 -37.34 26.63 51.00
CA LEU A 96 -36.17 25.78 50.71
C LEU A 96 -36.18 25.23 49.29
N PHE A 97 -37.34 24.94 48.71
CA PHE A 97 -37.49 24.22 47.43
C PHE A 97 -38.50 24.85 46.48
N GLY A 98 -39.26 25.85 46.92
CA GLY A 98 -40.22 26.56 46.08
C GLY A 98 -39.55 27.39 44.99
N GLN A 99 -40.37 27.93 44.08
CA GLN A 99 -39.89 28.63 42.88
C GLN A 99 -39.03 29.86 43.21
N ASN A 100 -39.23 30.44 44.39
CA ASN A 100 -38.51 31.62 44.88
C ASN A 100 -37.38 31.29 45.87
N SER A 101 -37.07 30.01 46.09
CA SER A 101 -35.96 29.62 46.96
C SER A 101 -34.61 30.04 46.36
N GLN A 102 -33.96 31.02 46.97
CA GLN A 102 -32.63 31.47 46.56
C GLN A 102 -31.59 30.35 46.68
N LYS A 103 -31.67 29.52 47.72
CA LYS A 103 -30.69 28.45 47.97
C LYS A 103 -30.80 27.35 46.92
N SER A 104 -32.01 26.90 46.59
CA SER A 104 -32.22 25.91 45.53
C SER A 104 -31.87 26.47 44.16
N ARG A 105 -32.25 27.72 43.86
CA ARG A 105 -31.86 28.37 42.59
C ARG A 105 -30.34 28.47 42.42
N LEU A 106 -29.62 28.91 43.46
CA LEU A 106 -28.15 28.97 43.42
C LEU A 106 -27.51 27.58 43.30
N GLY A 107 -28.07 26.56 43.97
CA GLY A 107 -27.61 25.19 43.86
C GLY A 107 -27.77 24.63 42.44
N ILE A 108 -28.93 24.84 41.83
CA ILE A 108 -29.20 24.44 40.44
C ILE A 108 -28.31 25.22 39.46
N GLU A 109 -28.15 26.52 39.65
CA GLU A 109 -27.29 27.36 38.78
C GLU A 109 -25.83 26.93 38.86
N ALA A 110 -25.33 26.62 40.06
CA ALA A 110 -23.99 26.07 40.24
C ALA A 110 -23.83 24.72 39.54
N TYR A 111 -24.83 23.84 39.67
CA TYR A 111 -24.81 22.53 39.02
C TYR A 111 -24.86 22.64 37.49
N LYS A 112 -25.72 23.52 36.96
CA LYS A 112 -25.78 23.86 35.53
C LYS A 112 -24.43 24.38 35.03
N LYS A 113 -23.77 25.25 35.79
CA LYS A 113 -22.45 25.77 35.45
C LYS A 113 -21.38 24.67 35.39
N GLU A 114 -21.38 23.74 36.35
CA GLU A 114 -20.43 22.61 36.32
C GLU A 114 -20.73 21.65 35.17
N LEU A 115 -22.01 21.35 34.90
CA LEU A 115 -22.40 20.56 33.72
C LEU A 115 -21.92 21.23 32.44
N GLY A 116 -22.11 22.54 32.29
CA GLY A 116 -21.62 23.29 31.13
C GLY A 116 -20.11 23.23 30.97
N ARG A 117 -19.34 23.26 32.07
CA ARG A 117 -17.87 23.07 32.01
C ARG A 117 -17.48 21.68 31.57
N VAL A 118 -18.15 20.65 32.10
CA VAL A 118 -17.91 19.26 31.72
C VAL A 118 -18.22 19.06 30.23
N CYS A 119 -19.37 19.56 29.75
CA CYS A 119 -19.72 19.52 28.33
C CYS A 119 -18.71 20.25 27.45
N ALA A 120 -18.23 21.43 27.86
CA ALA A 120 -17.20 22.17 27.13
C ALA A 120 -15.87 21.39 27.03
N GLN A 121 -15.47 20.72 28.12
CA GLN A 121 -14.27 19.87 28.12
C GLN A 121 -14.44 18.68 27.17
N PHE A 122 -15.56 17.95 27.25
CA PHE A 122 -15.84 16.85 26.33
C PHE A 122 -15.87 17.31 24.87
N ALA A 123 -16.47 18.46 24.58
CA ALA A 123 -16.48 19.02 23.22
C ALA A 123 -15.07 19.30 22.69
N ALA A 124 -14.20 19.90 23.52
CA ALA A 124 -12.82 20.20 23.15
C ALA A 124 -12.00 18.92 22.89
N ASP A 125 -12.16 17.91 23.74
CA ASP A 125 -11.47 16.62 23.60
C ASP A 125 -11.93 15.87 22.34
N THR A 126 -13.24 15.78 22.11
CA THR A 126 -13.82 15.17 20.90
C THR A 126 -13.34 15.89 19.64
N GLN A 127 -13.32 17.23 19.62
CA GLN A 127 -12.86 18.00 18.47
C GLN A 127 -11.37 17.78 18.17
N SER A 128 -10.54 17.69 19.21
CA SER A 128 -9.11 17.40 19.08
C SER A 128 -8.87 16.02 18.45
N GLU A 129 -9.67 15.02 18.85
CA GLU A 129 -9.58 13.66 18.32
C GLU A 129 -10.04 13.58 16.85
N ILE A 130 -11.13 14.28 16.50
CA ILE A 130 -11.57 14.41 15.10
C ILE A 130 -10.45 14.99 14.23
N LEU A 131 -9.84 16.10 14.64
CA LEU A 131 -8.76 16.75 13.88
C LEU A 131 -7.56 15.82 13.67
N LYS A 132 -7.16 15.07 14.69
CA LYS A 132 -6.08 14.08 14.59
C LYS A 132 -6.41 12.99 13.57
N LEU A 133 -7.61 12.41 13.65
CA LEU A 133 -8.02 11.35 12.74
C LEU A 133 -8.19 11.85 11.30
N THR A 134 -8.73 13.06 11.10
CA THR A 134 -8.84 13.67 9.76
C THR A 134 -7.46 13.87 9.13
N GLY A 135 -6.48 14.38 9.89
CA GLY A 135 -5.10 14.52 9.42
C GLY A 135 -4.46 13.18 9.04
N SER A 136 -4.64 12.16 9.89
CA SER A 136 -4.17 10.80 9.62
C SER A 136 -4.82 10.21 8.35
N ASN A 137 -6.13 10.36 8.16
CA ASN A 137 -6.83 9.83 6.99
C ASN A 137 -6.37 10.50 5.68
N LEU A 138 -6.06 11.81 5.71
CA LEU A 138 -5.47 12.50 4.56
C LEU A 138 -4.11 11.88 4.18
N SER A 139 -3.25 11.64 5.17
CA SER A 139 -1.94 11.01 4.96
C SER A 139 -2.06 9.57 4.45
N LEU A 140 -3.03 8.79 4.96
CA LEU A 140 -3.32 7.44 4.49
C LEU A 140 -3.79 7.44 3.04
N SER A 141 -4.65 8.40 2.66
CA SER A 141 -5.13 8.55 1.28
C SER A 141 -3.98 8.86 0.30
N GLN A 142 -3.07 9.75 0.68
CA GLN A 142 -1.86 10.05 -0.11
C GLN A 142 -1.00 8.79 -0.31
N LYS A 143 -0.71 8.08 0.79
CA LYS A 143 0.07 6.84 0.72
C LYS A 143 -0.61 5.75 -0.11
N LEU A 144 -1.94 5.68 -0.09
CA LEU A 144 -2.72 4.76 -0.92
C LEU A 144 -2.59 5.11 -2.41
N SER A 145 -2.59 6.39 -2.75
CA SER A 145 -2.35 6.87 -4.13
C SER A 145 -0.95 6.46 -4.62
N GLU A 146 0.07 6.73 -3.82
CA GLU A 146 1.47 6.39 -4.14
C GLU A 146 1.66 4.89 -4.38
N LEU A 147 1.10 4.04 -3.52
CA LEU A 147 1.18 2.58 -3.68
C LEU A 147 0.46 2.09 -4.94
N ASN A 148 -0.66 2.70 -5.32
CA ASN A 148 -1.36 2.37 -6.55
C ASN A 148 -0.56 2.79 -7.80
N GLU A 149 0.11 3.95 -7.77
CA GLU A 149 1.01 4.38 -8.83
C GLU A 149 2.20 3.42 -8.98
N GLN A 150 2.80 3.00 -7.86
CA GLN A 150 3.88 2.00 -7.87
C GLN A 150 3.43 0.67 -8.48
N LYS A 151 2.24 0.20 -8.14
CA LYS A 151 1.65 -1.01 -8.73
C LYS A 151 1.44 -0.86 -10.24
N ALA A 152 0.94 0.28 -10.71
CA ALA A 152 0.75 0.55 -12.13
C ALA A 152 2.09 0.60 -12.88
N ALA A 153 3.11 1.23 -12.30
CA ALA A 153 4.46 1.31 -12.87
C ALA A 153 5.11 -0.09 -12.99
N LEU A 154 4.93 -0.96 -12.00
CA LEU A 154 5.40 -2.35 -12.06
C LEU A 154 4.73 -3.15 -13.18
N ALA A 155 3.43 -2.99 -13.36
CA ALA A 155 2.70 -3.63 -14.45
C ALA A 155 3.17 -3.14 -15.82
N SER A 156 3.37 -1.83 -15.99
CA SER A 156 3.94 -1.25 -17.23
C SER A 156 5.32 -1.83 -17.52
N ARG A 157 6.19 -1.89 -16.49
CA ARG A 157 7.55 -2.41 -16.63
C ARG A 157 7.57 -3.87 -17.07
N LEU A 158 6.63 -4.69 -16.62
CA LEU A 158 6.51 -6.08 -17.06
C LEU A 158 6.24 -6.19 -18.57
N GLU A 159 5.35 -5.34 -19.08
CA GLU A 159 5.01 -5.35 -20.50
C GLU A 159 6.17 -4.81 -21.35
N ASP A 160 6.82 -3.73 -20.90
CA ASP A 160 8.00 -3.17 -21.58
C ASP A 160 9.14 -4.20 -21.71
N VAL A 161 9.35 -5.03 -20.68
CA VAL A 161 10.32 -6.14 -20.70
C VAL A 161 9.96 -7.17 -21.77
N ARG A 162 8.68 -7.56 -21.84
CA ARG A 162 8.21 -8.56 -22.80
C ARG A 162 8.36 -8.05 -24.24
N ASP A 163 7.97 -6.82 -24.49
CA ASP A 163 7.98 -6.24 -25.83
C ASP A 163 9.39 -6.05 -26.37
N ALA A 164 10.32 -5.55 -25.56
CA ALA A 164 11.69 -5.37 -26.02
C ALA A 164 12.45 -6.69 -26.18
N VAL A 165 12.16 -7.71 -25.36
CA VAL A 165 12.71 -9.06 -25.59
C VAL A 165 12.22 -9.60 -26.93
N LYS A 166 10.93 -9.43 -27.24
CA LYS A 166 10.34 -9.84 -28.52
C LYS A 166 10.97 -9.07 -29.69
N GLU A 167 11.08 -7.75 -29.59
CA GLU A 167 11.70 -6.88 -30.60
C GLU A 167 13.14 -7.31 -30.89
N GLU A 168 13.96 -7.50 -29.86
CA GLU A 168 15.37 -7.86 -30.04
C GLU A 168 15.55 -9.30 -30.59
N LEU A 169 14.64 -10.23 -30.26
CA LEU A 169 14.63 -11.58 -30.85
C LEU A 169 14.25 -11.56 -32.34
N GLU A 170 13.31 -10.71 -32.75
CA GLU A 170 12.91 -10.55 -34.15
C GLU A 170 14.03 -9.97 -35.04
N ARG A 171 15.01 -9.26 -34.46
CA ARG A 171 16.16 -8.67 -35.17
C ARG A 171 17.25 -9.67 -35.58
N LEU A 172 17.18 -10.92 -35.10
CA LEU A 172 18.17 -11.95 -35.46
C LEU A 172 17.95 -12.41 -36.92
N ASP A 173 18.67 -11.81 -37.86
CA ASP A 173 18.55 -12.06 -39.29
C ASP A 173 19.46 -13.21 -39.78
N THR A 174 18.82 -14.33 -40.16
CA THR A 174 19.47 -15.50 -40.76
C THR A 174 19.69 -15.40 -42.26
N ALA A 175 19.00 -14.50 -42.95
CA ALA A 175 19.04 -14.42 -44.41
C ALA A 175 20.40 -13.91 -44.89
N LYS A 176 20.97 -12.93 -44.21
CA LYS A 176 22.30 -12.37 -44.53
C LYS A 176 23.42 -13.41 -44.39
N THR A 177 23.37 -14.24 -43.36
CA THR A 177 24.32 -15.33 -43.13
C THR A 177 24.17 -16.44 -44.17
N ALA A 178 22.93 -16.81 -44.52
CA ALA A 178 22.68 -17.79 -45.57
C ALA A 178 23.24 -17.37 -46.94
N ALA A 179 23.04 -16.11 -47.33
CA ALA A 179 23.57 -15.58 -48.59
C ALA A 179 25.12 -15.57 -48.60
N SER A 180 25.74 -15.21 -47.48
CA SER A 180 27.21 -15.20 -47.33
C SER A 180 27.79 -16.62 -47.40
N TYR A 181 27.11 -17.59 -46.81
CA TYR A 181 27.48 -19.00 -46.91
C TYR A 181 27.39 -19.54 -48.33
N GLU A 182 26.30 -19.26 -49.05
CA GLU A 182 26.15 -19.72 -50.44
C GLU A 182 27.24 -19.15 -51.36
N LEU A 183 27.60 -17.87 -51.17
CA LEU A 183 28.73 -17.27 -51.88
C LEU A 183 30.05 -17.98 -51.53
N GLY A 184 30.26 -18.29 -50.25
CA GLY A 184 31.41 -19.04 -49.76
C GLY A 184 31.53 -20.43 -50.38
N LEU A 185 30.42 -21.16 -50.53
CA LEU A 185 30.39 -22.48 -51.18
C LEU A 185 30.81 -22.38 -52.66
N ARG A 186 30.35 -21.36 -53.38
CA ARG A 186 30.78 -21.11 -54.78
C ARG A 186 32.27 -20.79 -54.85
N SER A 187 32.78 -19.98 -53.92
CA SER A 187 34.22 -19.69 -53.81
C SER A 187 35.05 -20.92 -53.46
N LEU A 188 34.50 -21.87 -52.70
CA LEU A 188 35.17 -23.10 -52.33
C LEU A 188 35.37 -24.01 -53.56
N ALA A 189 34.37 -24.11 -54.45
CA ALA A 189 34.52 -24.84 -55.72
C ALA A 189 35.62 -24.23 -56.60
N GLN A 190 35.73 -22.89 -56.66
CA GLN A 190 36.83 -22.21 -57.36
C GLN A 190 38.19 -22.47 -56.70
N THR A 191 38.24 -22.53 -55.37
CA THR A 191 39.46 -22.86 -54.62
C THR A 191 39.92 -24.29 -54.94
N LEU A 192 38.99 -25.24 -55.03
CA LEU A 192 39.31 -26.61 -55.44
C LEU A 192 39.86 -26.64 -56.87
N LYS A 193 39.22 -25.93 -57.80
CA LYS A 193 39.71 -25.81 -59.19
C LYS A 193 41.16 -25.35 -59.23
N GLN A 194 41.49 -24.30 -58.48
CA GLN A 194 42.85 -23.77 -58.43
C GLN A 194 43.83 -24.77 -57.84
N ARG A 195 43.49 -25.40 -56.70
CA ARG A 195 44.36 -26.40 -56.05
C ARG A 195 44.63 -27.60 -56.95
N VAL A 196 43.62 -28.10 -57.67
CA VAL A 196 43.79 -29.19 -58.63
C VAL A 196 44.62 -28.73 -59.82
N ALA A 197 44.41 -27.52 -60.34
CA ALA A 197 45.20 -26.97 -61.44
C ALA A 197 46.68 -26.81 -61.06
N ASP A 198 46.99 -26.26 -59.89
CA ASP A 198 48.35 -26.10 -59.38
C ASP A 198 49.07 -27.44 -59.26
N ASP A 199 48.35 -28.46 -58.79
CA ASP A 199 48.88 -29.80 -58.61
C ASP A 199 49.17 -30.52 -59.94
N VAL A 200 48.24 -30.40 -60.90
CA VAL A 200 48.40 -30.92 -62.27
C VAL A 200 49.54 -30.19 -63.00
N ASN A 201 49.62 -28.87 -62.88
CA ASN A 201 50.69 -28.04 -63.47
C ASN A 201 52.05 -28.38 -62.87
N TYR A 202 52.12 -28.62 -61.55
CA TYR A 202 53.33 -29.06 -60.88
C TYR A 202 53.81 -30.41 -61.44
N ALA A 203 52.93 -31.41 -61.54
CA ALA A 203 53.26 -32.71 -62.11
C ALA A 203 53.74 -32.60 -63.57
N ALA A 204 53.07 -31.78 -64.38
CA ALA A 204 53.46 -31.51 -65.76
C ALA A 204 54.84 -30.83 -65.85
N SER A 205 55.11 -29.82 -65.01
CA SER A 205 56.40 -29.10 -64.97
C SER A 205 57.57 -29.99 -64.55
N LYS A 206 57.32 -31.00 -63.71
CA LYS A 206 58.30 -31.99 -63.24
C LYS A 206 58.36 -33.25 -64.10
N LYS A 207 57.61 -33.32 -65.21
CA LYS A 207 57.44 -34.52 -66.07
C LYS A 207 57.02 -35.78 -65.29
N GLN A 208 56.29 -35.59 -64.20
CA GLN A 208 55.74 -36.67 -63.38
C GLN A 208 54.35 -37.06 -63.90
N LYS A 209 53.96 -38.33 -63.72
CA LYS A 209 52.57 -38.74 -63.95
C LYS A 209 51.68 -38.10 -62.89
N ILE A 210 50.50 -37.64 -63.30
CA ILE A 210 49.46 -37.17 -62.38
C ILE A 210 49.09 -38.35 -61.46
N ASP A 211 49.04 -38.10 -60.15
CA ASP A 211 48.62 -39.08 -59.14
C ASP A 211 47.13 -38.88 -58.81
N PRO A 212 46.24 -39.78 -59.29
CA PRO A 212 44.81 -39.67 -59.05
C PRO A 212 44.44 -39.79 -57.56
N GLN A 213 45.19 -40.58 -56.78
CA GLN A 213 44.92 -40.74 -55.34
C GLN A 213 45.26 -39.46 -54.58
N ARG A 214 46.33 -38.76 -54.96
CA ARG A 214 46.69 -37.47 -54.39
C ARG A 214 45.65 -36.40 -54.70
N LEU A 215 45.19 -36.31 -55.96
CA LEU A 215 44.14 -35.36 -56.35
C LEU A 215 42.80 -35.66 -55.64
N SER A 216 42.46 -36.94 -55.48
CA SER A 216 41.29 -37.38 -54.69
C SER A 216 41.37 -36.90 -53.24
N ARG A 217 42.53 -37.07 -52.57
CA ARG A 217 42.73 -36.54 -51.21
C ARG A 217 42.65 -35.01 -51.16
N ILE A 218 43.20 -34.31 -52.14
CA ILE A 218 43.11 -32.83 -52.24
C ILE A 218 41.64 -32.41 -52.35
N ALA A 219 40.84 -33.10 -53.16
CA ALA A 219 39.42 -32.83 -53.31
C ALA A 219 38.65 -33.05 -52.00
N GLN A 220 38.82 -34.21 -51.36
CA GLN A 220 38.14 -34.54 -50.11
C GLN A 220 38.51 -33.58 -48.98
N THR A 221 39.80 -33.30 -48.78
CA THR A 221 40.26 -32.40 -47.71
C THR A 221 39.84 -30.95 -47.96
N THR A 222 39.97 -30.46 -49.19
CA THR A 222 39.56 -29.08 -49.53
C THR A 222 38.08 -28.86 -49.30
N ILE A 223 37.22 -29.79 -49.73
CA ILE A 223 35.77 -29.66 -49.55
C ILE A 223 35.38 -29.81 -48.07
N LYS A 224 35.87 -30.85 -47.39
CA LYS A 224 35.53 -31.11 -45.99
C LYS A 224 35.96 -29.96 -45.07
N ASP A 225 37.23 -29.55 -45.15
CA ASP A 225 37.76 -28.48 -44.31
C ASP A 225 37.14 -27.13 -44.69
N GLY A 226 36.92 -26.90 -45.99
CA GLY A 226 36.31 -25.67 -46.50
C GLY A 226 34.88 -25.47 -45.99
N VAL A 227 34.04 -26.52 -46.02
CA VAL A 227 32.68 -26.46 -45.47
C VAL A 227 32.71 -26.19 -43.97
N ILE A 228 33.60 -26.87 -43.21
CA ILE A 228 33.75 -26.64 -41.76
C ILE A 228 34.17 -25.20 -41.47
N VAL A 229 35.10 -24.63 -42.25
CA VAL A 229 35.54 -23.23 -42.09
C VAL A 229 34.39 -22.27 -42.38
N LEU A 230 33.62 -22.49 -43.45
CA LEU A 230 32.47 -21.66 -43.79
C LEU A 230 31.36 -21.74 -42.74
N MET A 231 31.09 -22.92 -42.19
CA MET A 231 30.15 -23.10 -41.07
C MET A 231 30.63 -22.36 -39.81
N ARG A 232 31.94 -22.37 -39.53
CA ARG A 232 32.53 -21.64 -38.39
C ARG A 232 32.36 -20.14 -38.52
N GLN A 233 32.64 -19.61 -39.71
CA GLN A 233 32.48 -18.19 -40.00
C GLN A 233 31.02 -17.75 -39.81
N ASN A 234 30.07 -18.51 -40.34
CA ASN A 234 28.65 -18.22 -40.18
C ASN A 234 28.19 -18.29 -38.73
N ARG A 235 28.61 -19.33 -38.00
CA ARG A 235 28.32 -19.43 -36.56
C ARG A 235 28.83 -18.22 -35.80
N ASN A 236 30.07 -17.81 -36.05
CA ASN A 236 30.66 -16.66 -35.36
C ASN A 236 29.88 -15.37 -35.63
N GLU A 237 29.41 -15.16 -36.85
CA GLU A 237 28.58 -14.00 -37.20
C GLU A 237 27.25 -14.02 -36.42
N ILE A 238 26.61 -15.18 -36.29
CA ILE A 238 25.34 -15.32 -35.57
C ILE A 238 25.52 -15.18 -34.08
N VAL A 239 26.55 -15.79 -33.51
CA VAL A 239 26.91 -15.63 -32.10
C VAL A 239 27.20 -14.17 -31.79
N ARG A 240 27.78 -13.41 -32.73
CA ARG A 240 27.99 -11.97 -32.58
C ARG A 240 26.67 -11.18 -32.57
N GLN A 241 25.72 -11.53 -33.45
CA GLN A 241 24.38 -10.93 -33.44
C GLN A 241 23.64 -11.25 -32.14
N ILE A 242 23.72 -12.50 -31.66
CA ILE A 242 23.17 -12.94 -30.38
C ILE A 242 23.79 -12.17 -29.22
N ALA A 243 25.11 -11.99 -29.20
CA ALA A 243 25.78 -11.23 -28.15
C ALA A 243 25.35 -9.75 -28.13
N ALA A 244 25.18 -9.12 -29.30
CA ALA A 244 24.67 -7.76 -29.40
C ALA A 244 23.21 -7.66 -28.91
N CYS A 245 22.36 -8.61 -29.29
CA CYS A 245 20.98 -8.74 -28.81
C CYS A 245 20.94 -8.87 -27.28
N ALA A 246 21.75 -9.76 -26.71
CA ALA A 246 21.86 -9.97 -25.26
C ALA A 246 22.28 -8.69 -24.52
N GLN A 247 23.24 -7.94 -25.07
CA GLN A 247 23.67 -6.66 -24.50
C GLN A 247 22.56 -5.60 -24.56
N ASN A 248 21.83 -5.49 -25.67
CA ASN A 248 20.71 -4.55 -25.78
C ASN A 248 19.61 -4.86 -24.76
N ILE A 249 19.28 -6.14 -24.58
CA ILE A 249 18.33 -6.60 -23.56
C ILE A 249 18.86 -6.23 -22.16
N ALA A 250 20.14 -6.50 -21.87
CA ALA A 250 20.73 -6.17 -20.57
C ALA A 250 20.74 -4.65 -20.29
N LEU A 251 20.99 -3.82 -21.30
CA LEU A 251 20.95 -2.36 -21.17
C LEU A 251 19.54 -1.84 -20.90
N LYS A 252 18.51 -2.42 -21.53
CA LYS A 252 17.11 -2.01 -21.32
C LYS A 252 16.55 -2.50 -19.98
N PHE A 253 16.99 -3.64 -19.45
CA PHE A 253 16.33 -4.32 -18.32
C PHE A 253 17.18 -4.58 -17.07
N GLY A 254 18.45 -4.16 -17.07
CA GLY A 254 19.43 -4.49 -16.04
C GLY A 254 20.11 -5.83 -16.32
N GLU A 255 20.98 -6.28 -15.40
CA GLU A 255 21.80 -7.49 -15.61
C GLU A 255 20.94 -8.70 -16.01
N PHE A 256 21.04 -9.03 -17.31
CA PHE A 256 20.82 -10.34 -17.86
C PHE A 256 22.13 -11.09 -17.65
N GLU A 257 22.40 -11.53 -16.42
CA GLU A 257 23.35 -12.61 -16.21
C GLU A 257 22.70 -13.86 -16.79
N GLY A 258 22.82 -14.01 -18.10
CA GLY A 258 22.91 -15.35 -18.64
C GLY A 258 24.04 -15.98 -17.84
N LYS A 259 23.69 -16.86 -16.90
CA LYS A 259 24.63 -17.84 -16.38
C LYS A 259 25.15 -18.51 -17.63
N THR A 260 26.26 -18.02 -18.15
CA THR A 260 26.98 -18.62 -19.23
C THR A 260 27.43 -19.92 -18.61
N ALA A 261 26.63 -20.97 -18.82
CA ALA A 261 27.04 -22.33 -18.55
C ALA A 261 28.44 -22.42 -19.15
N ALA A 262 29.41 -22.73 -18.28
CA ALA A 262 30.84 -22.65 -18.56
C ALA A 262 31.09 -23.01 -20.03
N ALA A 263 31.65 -22.06 -20.78
CA ALA A 263 31.73 -22.11 -22.24
C ALA A 263 32.34 -23.43 -22.71
N GLU A 264 31.50 -24.43 -22.94
CA GLU A 264 31.90 -25.62 -23.66
C GLU A 264 32.29 -25.15 -25.05
N VAL A 265 33.52 -25.48 -25.45
CA VAL A 265 34.04 -25.11 -26.76
C VAL A 265 33.19 -25.80 -27.80
N PHE A 266 32.34 -25.03 -28.49
CA PHE A 266 31.47 -25.58 -29.53
C PHE A 266 32.30 -26.13 -30.69
N SER A 267 32.08 -27.40 -31.00
CA SER A 267 32.73 -28.12 -32.10
C SER A 267 31.73 -28.40 -33.22
N ILE A 268 32.02 -27.88 -34.41
CA ILE A 268 31.19 -28.11 -35.60
C ILE A 268 31.16 -29.59 -35.97
N ASN A 269 32.27 -30.31 -35.76
CA ASN A 269 32.32 -31.74 -36.02
C ASN A 269 31.39 -32.51 -35.09
N ASP A 270 31.36 -32.14 -33.80
CA ASP A 270 30.47 -32.80 -32.84
C ASP A 270 29.01 -32.46 -33.11
N TYR A 271 28.72 -31.21 -33.52
CA TYR A 271 27.40 -30.82 -34.00
C TYR A 271 26.96 -31.66 -35.21
N LEU A 272 27.78 -31.74 -36.26
CA LEU A 272 27.48 -32.52 -37.46
C LEU A 272 27.27 -34.01 -37.14
N ASN A 273 28.13 -34.59 -36.28
CA ASN A 273 28.00 -35.96 -35.82
C ASN A 273 26.69 -36.19 -35.04
N SER A 274 26.33 -35.28 -34.13
CA SER A 274 25.08 -35.35 -33.36
C SER A 274 23.83 -35.29 -34.23
N LYS A 275 23.93 -34.65 -35.41
CA LYS A 275 22.86 -34.56 -36.42
C LYS A 275 22.92 -35.67 -37.47
N GLY A 276 23.88 -36.60 -37.37
CA GLY A 276 24.06 -37.68 -38.36
C GLY A 276 24.51 -37.18 -39.73
N ILE A 277 25.16 -36.02 -39.79
CA ILE A 277 25.62 -35.40 -41.04
C ILE A 277 27.06 -35.82 -41.32
N SER A 278 27.26 -36.65 -42.34
CA SER A 278 28.58 -37.00 -42.87
C SER A 278 28.84 -36.26 -44.20
N LEU A 279 29.97 -35.55 -44.28
CA LEU A 279 30.46 -34.89 -45.50
C LEU A 279 31.18 -35.91 -46.39
N GLU A 280 30.44 -36.87 -46.96
CA GLU A 280 31.01 -37.87 -47.87
C GLU A 280 31.26 -37.27 -49.25
N CYS A 281 32.52 -36.90 -49.50
CA CYS A 281 32.93 -36.28 -50.76
C CYS A 281 33.30 -37.30 -51.85
N ALA A 282 32.74 -38.53 -51.78
CA ALA A 282 33.08 -39.64 -52.66
C ALA A 282 32.84 -39.29 -54.14
N GLN A 283 31.70 -38.68 -54.43
CA GLN A 283 31.33 -38.27 -55.80
C GLN A 283 32.32 -37.25 -56.41
N VAL A 284 32.77 -36.27 -55.61
CA VAL A 284 33.78 -35.30 -56.05
C VAL A 284 35.13 -35.97 -56.25
N ALA A 285 35.51 -36.86 -55.33
CA ALA A 285 36.75 -37.62 -55.39
C ALA A 285 36.82 -38.56 -56.61
N ASP A 286 35.73 -39.25 -56.92
CA ASP A 286 35.60 -40.17 -58.04
C ASP A 286 35.63 -39.43 -59.39
N ALA A 287 34.98 -38.27 -59.47
CA ALA A 287 35.02 -37.40 -60.65
C ALA A 287 36.44 -36.88 -60.93
N VAL A 288 37.16 -36.44 -59.89
CA VAL A 288 38.55 -35.99 -60.00
C VAL A 288 39.48 -37.14 -60.40
N THR A 289 39.30 -38.32 -59.81
CA THR A 289 40.09 -39.52 -60.12
C THR A 289 39.88 -39.97 -61.55
N SER A 290 38.62 -40.00 -62.00
CA SER A 290 38.25 -40.40 -63.37
C SER A 290 38.79 -39.44 -64.41
N ALA A 291 38.73 -38.13 -64.15
CA ALA A 291 39.30 -37.11 -65.03
C ALA A 291 40.84 -37.13 -65.03
N ALA A 292 41.49 -37.43 -63.90
CA ALA A 292 42.94 -37.59 -63.83
C ALA A 292 43.43 -38.79 -64.65
N ASN A 293 42.67 -39.90 -64.66
CA ASN A 293 42.98 -41.10 -65.44
C ASN A 293 42.84 -40.92 -66.96
N SER A 294 42.03 -39.96 -67.43
CA SER A 294 41.76 -39.74 -68.86
C SER A 294 42.71 -38.79 -69.58
N GLY A 295 43.61 -38.09 -68.86
CA GLY A 295 44.68 -37.28 -69.46
C GLY A 295 44.45 -35.77 -69.39
N ALA A 296 45.01 -35.16 -68.34
CA ALA A 296 45.49 -33.77 -68.15
C ALA A 296 44.67 -32.52 -68.55
N GLN A 297 43.90 -32.44 -69.65
CA GLN A 297 43.39 -31.14 -70.13
C GLN A 297 42.07 -30.64 -69.52
N GLY A 298 41.40 -31.42 -68.66
CA GLY A 298 40.09 -31.03 -68.08
C GLY A 298 39.90 -31.31 -66.59
N VAL A 299 40.94 -31.76 -65.87
CA VAL A 299 40.81 -32.26 -64.49
C VAL A 299 40.34 -31.18 -63.51
N SER A 300 40.86 -29.95 -63.66
CA SER A 300 40.49 -28.82 -62.80
C SER A 300 39.05 -28.35 -63.02
N GLU A 301 38.55 -28.38 -64.26
CA GLU A 301 37.14 -28.02 -64.54
C GLU A 301 36.19 -29.14 -64.11
N ALA A 302 36.57 -30.42 -64.31
CA ALA A 302 35.80 -31.56 -63.78
C ALA A 302 35.69 -31.51 -62.25
N ALA A 303 36.79 -31.15 -61.56
CA ALA A 303 36.79 -30.94 -60.10
C ALA A 303 35.83 -29.83 -59.68
N LYS A 304 35.81 -28.72 -60.43
CA LYS A 304 34.93 -27.57 -60.17
C LYS A 304 33.46 -27.94 -60.34
N VAL A 305 33.09 -28.56 -61.46
CA VAL A 305 31.70 -28.93 -61.76
C VAL A 305 31.18 -29.93 -60.73
N ALA A 306 31.97 -30.97 -60.41
CA ALA A 306 31.59 -31.94 -59.38
C ALA A 306 31.44 -31.30 -58.00
N ALA A 307 32.29 -30.33 -57.65
CA ALA A 307 32.16 -29.57 -56.40
C ALA A 307 30.96 -28.62 -56.39
N GLU A 308 30.65 -27.94 -57.49
CA GLU A 308 29.47 -27.07 -57.61
C GLU A 308 28.17 -27.87 -57.47
N GLU A 309 28.10 -29.06 -58.07
CA GLU A 309 26.96 -29.96 -57.94
C GLU A 309 26.81 -30.48 -56.50
N PHE A 310 27.90 -30.97 -55.90
CA PHE A 310 27.90 -31.46 -54.52
C PHE A 310 27.55 -30.35 -53.53
N LEU A 311 28.26 -29.22 -53.55
CA LEU A 311 28.01 -28.09 -52.65
C LEU A 311 26.67 -27.39 -52.94
N GLY A 312 26.15 -27.54 -54.16
CA GLY A 312 24.86 -27.05 -54.59
C GLY A 312 23.68 -27.84 -54.03
N ALA A 313 23.91 -29.05 -53.49
CA ALA A 313 22.86 -29.86 -52.90
C ALA A 313 22.16 -29.12 -51.75
N GLN A 314 20.82 -29.16 -51.75
CA GLN A 314 20.01 -28.44 -50.76
C GLN A 314 20.41 -28.79 -49.32
N ARG A 315 20.78 -30.05 -49.06
CA ARG A 315 21.28 -30.51 -47.77
C ARG A 315 22.48 -29.69 -47.29
N ILE A 316 23.46 -29.44 -48.15
CA ILE A 316 24.69 -28.72 -47.80
C ILE A 316 24.43 -27.22 -47.67
N LYS A 317 23.60 -26.65 -48.54
CA LYS A 317 23.14 -25.26 -48.44
C LYS A 317 22.39 -25.00 -47.14
N ASN A 318 21.61 -25.97 -46.65
CA ASN A 318 20.82 -25.85 -45.43
C ASN A 318 21.63 -25.95 -44.14
N PHE A 319 22.89 -26.42 -44.15
CA PHE A 319 23.67 -26.55 -42.91
C PHE A 319 23.82 -25.24 -42.13
N VAL A 320 23.99 -24.12 -42.82
CA VAL A 320 24.04 -22.82 -42.15
C VAL A 320 22.69 -22.45 -41.58
N PHE A 321 21.57 -22.73 -42.26
CA PHE A 321 20.25 -22.47 -41.70
C PHE A 321 20.02 -23.29 -40.43
N GLU A 322 20.30 -24.59 -40.46
CA GLU A 322 20.14 -25.47 -39.29
C GLU A 322 21.00 -25.04 -38.11
N LEU A 323 22.27 -24.70 -38.37
CA LEU A 323 23.19 -24.21 -37.33
C LEU A 323 22.75 -22.86 -36.76
N SER A 324 22.29 -21.96 -37.63
CA SER A 324 21.76 -20.66 -37.22
C SER A 324 20.55 -20.80 -36.32
N GLU A 325 19.58 -21.62 -36.73
CA GLU A 325 18.35 -21.85 -35.99
C GLU A 325 18.62 -22.56 -34.67
N PHE A 326 19.61 -23.47 -34.63
CA PHE A 326 20.07 -24.08 -33.39
C PHE A 326 20.56 -23.02 -32.39
N GLU A 327 21.50 -22.16 -32.79
CA GLU A 327 22.04 -21.10 -31.91
C GLU A 327 20.95 -20.12 -31.44
N LYS A 328 20.05 -19.71 -32.36
CA LYS A 328 18.89 -18.87 -32.00
C LYS A 328 17.97 -19.56 -31.01
N SER A 329 17.69 -20.84 -31.20
CA SER A 329 16.77 -21.60 -30.33
C SER A 329 17.32 -21.76 -28.92
N GLU A 330 18.63 -21.99 -28.79
CA GLU A 330 19.30 -22.08 -27.49
C GLU A 330 19.29 -20.72 -26.78
N PHE A 331 19.59 -19.64 -27.51
CA PHE A 331 19.52 -18.30 -26.96
C PHE A 331 18.09 -17.91 -26.54
N LYS A 332 17.08 -18.24 -27.35
CA LYS A 332 15.67 -17.99 -27.03
C LYS A 332 15.25 -18.70 -25.75
N LYS A 333 15.63 -19.97 -25.57
CA LYS A 333 15.37 -20.71 -24.32
C LYS A 333 16.00 -20.05 -23.10
N GLN A 334 17.25 -19.57 -23.23
CA GLN A 334 17.95 -18.87 -22.15
C GLN A 334 17.24 -17.56 -21.79
N ILE A 335 16.82 -16.77 -22.78
CA ILE A 335 16.05 -15.55 -22.55
C ILE A 335 14.70 -15.85 -21.91
N GLU A 336 13.94 -16.82 -22.41
CA GLU A 336 12.64 -17.17 -21.84
C GLU A 336 12.76 -17.61 -20.38
N ALA A 337 13.82 -18.36 -20.03
CA ALA A 337 14.08 -18.75 -18.65
C ALA A 337 14.39 -17.53 -17.76
N ALA A 338 15.27 -16.65 -18.20
CA ALA A 338 15.63 -15.43 -17.47
C ALA A 338 14.44 -14.44 -17.37
N LEU A 339 13.63 -14.31 -18.41
CA LEU A 339 12.39 -13.54 -18.41
C LEU A 339 11.44 -14.08 -17.34
N LYS A 340 11.24 -15.40 -17.29
CA LYS A 340 10.37 -16.04 -16.30
C LYS A 340 10.84 -15.79 -14.86
N ASP A 341 12.15 -15.74 -14.62
CA ASP A 341 12.68 -15.45 -13.29
C ASP A 341 12.51 -13.97 -12.92
N LYS A 342 12.67 -13.05 -13.86
CA LYS A 342 12.33 -11.62 -13.66
C LYS A 342 10.82 -11.42 -13.44
N GLU A 343 9.97 -12.09 -14.20
CA GLU A 343 8.51 -12.06 -14.03
C GLU A 343 8.11 -12.54 -12.63
N LYS A 344 8.70 -13.63 -12.13
CA LYS A 344 8.48 -14.09 -10.74
C LYS A 344 8.89 -13.04 -9.72
N ALA A 345 10.07 -12.42 -9.87
CA ALA A 345 10.55 -11.40 -8.95
C ALA A 345 9.62 -10.18 -8.91
N LEU A 346 9.16 -9.74 -10.08
CA LEU A 346 8.20 -8.64 -10.21
C LEU A 346 6.82 -9.02 -9.64
N ALA A 347 6.34 -10.24 -9.87
CA ALA A 347 5.08 -10.74 -9.30
C ALA A 347 5.10 -10.83 -7.77
N ILE A 348 6.24 -11.23 -7.17
CA ILE A 348 6.45 -11.19 -5.71
C ILE A 348 6.33 -9.75 -5.20
N SER A 349 6.96 -8.80 -5.89
CA SER A 349 6.85 -7.37 -5.55
C SER A 349 5.42 -6.85 -5.69
N GLU A 350 4.69 -7.26 -6.73
CA GLU A 350 3.29 -6.87 -6.94
C GLU A 350 2.39 -7.40 -5.82
N GLU A 351 2.58 -8.66 -5.40
CA GLU A 351 1.80 -9.26 -4.33
C GLU A 351 2.09 -8.59 -2.98
N ALA A 352 3.35 -8.25 -2.69
CA ALA A 352 3.71 -7.50 -1.50
C ALA A 352 3.00 -6.14 -1.44
N LEU A 353 2.95 -5.41 -2.56
CA LEU A 353 2.22 -4.13 -2.65
C LEU A 353 0.71 -4.32 -2.48
N LYS A 354 0.11 -5.39 -3.03
CA LYS A 354 -1.32 -5.69 -2.82
C LYS A 354 -1.64 -5.93 -1.34
N ILE A 355 -0.77 -6.63 -0.62
CA ILE A 355 -0.93 -6.86 0.81
C ILE A 355 -0.86 -5.53 1.58
N GLU A 356 0.11 -4.68 1.27
CA GLU A 356 0.24 -3.36 1.91
C GLU A 356 -0.99 -2.48 1.65
N LEU A 357 -1.47 -2.42 0.39
CA LEU A 357 -2.70 -1.73 0.03
C LEU A 357 -3.92 -2.24 0.81
N ALA A 358 -4.06 -3.56 0.94
CA ALA A 358 -5.17 -4.16 1.69
C ALA A 358 -5.13 -3.83 3.18
N GLN A 359 -3.94 -3.78 3.79
CA GLN A 359 -3.78 -3.37 5.18
C GLN A 359 -4.12 -1.89 5.37
N LEU A 360 -3.63 -1.03 4.47
CA LEU A 360 -3.84 0.41 4.53
C LEU A 360 -5.32 0.77 4.35
N ALA A 361 -6.02 0.08 3.44
CA ALA A 361 -7.47 0.23 3.25
C ALA A 361 -8.28 -0.18 4.49
N LYS A 362 -7.86 -1.24 5.21
CA LYS A 362 -8.50 -1.65 6.47
C LYS A 362 -8.34 -0.59 7.55
N THR A 363 -7.15 0.00 7.68
CA THR A 363 -6.86 1.07 8.65
C THR A 363 -7.71 2.30 8.34
N SER A 364 -7.72 2.76 7.09
CA SER A 364 -8.55 3.91 6.68
C SER A 364 -10.05 3.66 6.92
N GLY A 365 -10.54 2.45 6.65
CA GLY A 365 -11.94 2.09 6.94
C GLY A 365 -12.27 2.08 8.44
N ARG A 366 -11.33 1.69 9.30
CA ARG A 366 -11.49 1.77 10.76
C ARG A 366 -11.52 3.22 11.24
N ASP A 367 -10.58 4.04 10.76
CA ASP A 367 -10.49 5.45 11.12
C ASP A 367 -11.73 6.23 10.68
N SER A 368 -12.31 5.88 9.52
CA SER A 368 -13.57 6.48 9.05
C SER A 368 -14.75 6.19 9.97
N ARG A 369 -14.89 4.96 10.48
CA ARG A 369 -15.97 4.60 11.42
C ARG A 369 -15.82 5.30 12.77
N GLU A 370 -14.58 5.45 13.23
CA GLU A 370 -14.32 6.18 14.47
C GLU A 370 -14.65 7.68 14.31
N LEU A 371 -14.38 8.24 13.13
CA LEU A 371 -14.72 9.63 12.81
C LEU A 371 -16.24 9.85 12.82
N GLU A 372 -17.02 8.92 12.27
CA GLU A 372 -18.50 8.95 12.36
C GLU A 372 -18.96 8.91 13.81
N ARG A 373 -18.41 8.00 14.63
CA ARG A 373 -18.74 7.88 16.05
C ARG A 373 -18.47 9.18 16.81
N LEU A 374 -17.31 9.80 16.58
CA LEU A 374 -16.93 11.07 17.22
C LEU A 374 -17.80 12.24 16.76
N ASN A 375 -18.19 12.28 15.48
CA ASN A 375 -19.14 13.29 14.99
C ASN A 375 -20.50 13.15 15.66
N SER A 376 -21.06 11.95 15.77
CA SER A 376 -22.32 11.72 16.51
C SER A 376 -22.20 12.10 17.99
N GLN A 377 -21.05 11.83 18.61
CA GLN A 377 -20.79 12.26 19.99
C GLN A 377 -20.74 13.79 20.11
N SER A 378 -20.13 14.48 19.16
CA SER A 378 -20.10 15.94 19.09
C SER A 378 -21.50 16.54 18.97
N GLU A 379 -22.35 15.97 18.12
CA GLU A 379 -23.76 16.36 17.98
C GLU A 379 -24.54 16.21 19.28
N ALA A 380 -24.36 15.09 19.99
CA ALA A 380 -25.01 14.84 21.27
C ALA A 380 -24.56 15.83 22.36
N ILE A 381 -23.27 16.15 22.44
CA ILE A 381 -22.74 17.14 23.39
C ILE A 381 -23.32 18.54 23.10
N ASN A 382 -23.43 18.91 21.81
CA ASN A 382 -24.02 20.17 21.41
C ASN A 382 -25.51 20.26 21.77
N ALA A 383 -26.27 19.17 21.60
CA ALA A 383 -27.67 19.10 22.02
C ALA A 383 -27.82 19.31 23.53
N ILE A 384 -27.00 18.64 24.35
CA ILE A 384 -26.99 18.82 25.81
C ILE A 384 -26.66 20.27 26.18
N ASN A 385 -25.67 20.88 25.54
CA ASN A 385 -25.31 22.28 25.78
C ASN A 385 -26.45 23.26 25.44
N LEU A 386 -27.18 23.01 24.35
CA LEU A 386 -28.36 23.79 23.97
C LEU A 386 -29.48 23.67 25.01
N GLU A 387 -29.75 22.45 25.49
CA GLU A 387 -30.74 22.23 26.56
C GLU A 387 -30.34 22.94 27.85
N LEU A 388 -29.07 22.85 28.26
CA LEU A 388 -28.56 23.55 29.45
C LEU A 388 -28.70 25.08 29.34
N GLN A 389 -28.65 25.66 28.13
CA GLN A 389 -28.89 27.09 27.95
C GLN A 389 -30.37 27.47 28.02
N SER A 390 -31.27 26.53 27.72
CA SER A 390 -32.72 26.75 27.69
C SER A 390 -33.43 26.58 29.04
N VAL A 391 -32.81 25.85 29.98
CA VAL A 391 -33.25 25.64 31.38
C VAL A 391 -32.62 26.69 32.28
#